data_AF-A0A7C0XEU3-F1
#
_entry.id   AF-A0A7C0XEU3-F1
#
_cell.length_a   1.000
_cell.length_b   1.000
_cell.length_c   1.000
_cell.angle_alpha   90.00
_cell.angle_beta   90.00
_cell.angle_gamma   90.00
#
_symmetry.space_group_name_H-M   'P 1'
#
loop_
_entity.id
_entity.type
_entity.pdbx_description
1 polymer ?
#
loop_
_entity_poly.entity_id
_entity_poly.type
_entity_poly.pdbx_seq_one_letter_code
_entity_poly.pdbx_strand_id
1 'polypeptide(L)'
;QAEGIKAELESLRGVIGFERYVNVSNVELTIRSETDGDVNLEFFYNVPGGGWKAQYDIIADDDSFQIMFYGLASQKTALDWTDVDLKFTTRIIESLEWSEPQPWIVNVTTEEAKPAAPKLLALAFKERPEEGRRGMVEATVEGELYQTYSVRGKVSLHYGKPYRFLLERKKVDGRILYLWDAFTSLEFLKVLEFTNKDTSLIPGEYRVLINGLNVATGRMRFYRPNERVKIPIEKAAILKGTKRLVERVDETKGIVKDKMSVRLGYELKVENYGEKPLDVEVYDRIPVIKHPKVKVNMTHSTIRPEVLRLGILRWRFTAKPGVNLIRYGFRIEYPPEIRIPI
;
A
#
# COMPACT_ATOMS: atom_id res chain seq x y z
N GLN A 1 61.98 -24.96 -10.87
CA GLN A 1 61.87 -23.72 -10.07
C GLN A 1 60.80 -22.78 -10.59
N ALA A 2 60.81 -22.35 -11.86
CA ALA A 2 59.84 -21.37 -12.40
C ALA A 2 58.35 -21.74 -12.18
N GLU A 3 57.96 -23.02 -12.33
CA GLU A 3 56.56 -23.44 -12.11
C GLU A 3 56.11 -23.36 -10.65
N GLY A 4 57.02 -23.61 -9.69
CA GLY A 4 56.71 -23.47 -8.25
C GLY A 4 56.37 -22.03 -7.90
N ILE A 5 57.20 -21.08 -8.36
CA ILE A 5 56.97 -19.64 -8.21
C ILE A 5 55.64 -19.21 -8.87
N LYS A 6 55.27 -19.84 -9.99
CA LYS A 6 54.00 -19.55 -10.68
C LYS A 6 52.78 -20.07 -9.91
N ALA A 7 52.86 -21.29 -9.36
CA ALA A 7 51.81 -21.85 -8.50
C ALA A 7 51.68 -21.08 -7.18
N GLU A 8 52.79 -20.57 -6.63
CA GLU A 8 52.83 -19.71 -5.45
C GLU A 8 52.24 -18.32 -5.73
N LEU A 9 52.46 -17.76 -6.93
CA LEU A 9 51.77 -16.54 -7.39
C LEU A 9 50.26 -16.74 -7.60
N GLU A 10 49.83 -17.92 -8.05
CA GLU A 10 48.40 -18.24 -8.20
C GLU A 10 47.72 -18.55 -6.86
N SER A 11 48.40 -19.19 -5.91
CA SER A 11 47.88 -19.37 -4.54
C SER A 11 47.81 -18.04 -3.78
N LEU A 12 48.82 -17.16 -3.92
CA LEU A 12 48.77 -15.80 -3.39
C LEU A 12 47.65 -14.98 -4.03
N ARG A 13 47.37 -15.11 -5.34
CA ARG A 13 46.19 -14.49 -5.98
C ARG A 13 44.86 -14.99 -5.43
N GLY A 14 44.80 -16.18 -4.82
CA GLY A 14 43.63 -16.67 -4.08
C GLY A 14 43.53 -16.17 -2.63
N VAL A 15 44.62 -15.61 -2.07
CA VAL A 15 44.75 -15.20 -0.66
C VAL A 15 44.86 -13.68 -0.49
N ILE A 16 45.22 -12.94 -1.53
CA ILE A 16 45.09 -11.47 -1.60
C ILE A 16 43.59 -11.13 -1.64
N GLY A 17 42.99 -11.02 -0.47
CA GLY A 17 41.63 -10.52 -0.33
C GLY A 17 41.55 -9.09 -0.87
N PHE A 18 40.59 -8.86 -1.78
CA PHE A 18 40.34 -7.60 -2.50
C PHE A 18 41.00 -6.37 -1.87
N GLU A 19 42.15 -5.94 -2.42
CA GLU A 19 42.76 -4.66 -2.04
C GLU A 19 41.76 -3.55 -2.34
N ARG A 20 41.21 -3.01 -1.26
CA ARG A 20 40.06 -2.14 -1.31
C ARG A 20 40.56 -0.74 -1.66
N TYR A 21 40.51 -0.39 -2.94
CA TYR A 21 40.69 0.98 -3.41
C TYR A 21 39.61 1.89 -2.81
N VAL A 22 39.87 2.35 -1.58
CA VAL A 22 39.10 3.41 -0.95
C VAL A 22 39.51 4.70 -1.65
N ASN A 23 38.65 5.18 -2.55
CA ASN A 23 38.72 6.56 -3.03
C ASN A 23 38.41 7.49 -1.85
N VAL A 24 39.46 7.86 -1.10
CA VAL A 24 39.39 8.87 -0.06
C VAL A 24 39.25 10.22 -0.74
N SER A 25 38.05 10.78 -0.72
CA SER A 25 37.79 12.15 -1.18
C SER A 25 38.37 13.12 -0.15
N ASN A 26 39.54 13.69 -0.44
CA ASN A 26 40.13 14.73 0.41
C ASN A 26 39.31 16.02 0.30
N VAL A 27 39.01 16.62 1.45
CA VAL A 27 38.42 17.97 1.56
C VAL A 27 39.47 18.86 2.23
N GLU A 28 39.96 19.84 1.49
CA GLU A 28 40.90 20.85 1.99
C GLU A 28 40.15 22.14 2.29
N LEU A 29 40.38 22.73 3.47
CA LEU A 29 39.67 23.92 3.94
C LEU A 29 40.66 24.94 4.51
N THR A 30 40.87 26.04 3.77
CA THR A 30 41.77 27.12 4.19
C THR A 30 41.03 28.17 5.01
N ILE A 31 41.30 28.23 6.31
CA ILE A 31 40.75 29.24 7.23
C ILE A 31 41.76 30.38 7.39
N ARG A 32 41.26 31.61 7.51
CA ARG A 32 42.03 32.78 7.97
C ARG A 32 41.23 33.47 9.08
N SER A 33 41.93 33.88 10.13
CA SER A 33 41.40 34.76 11.19
C SER A 33 42.34 35.95 11.35
N GLU A 34 41.79 37.09 11.77
CA GLU A 34 42.54 38.30 12.10
C GLU A 34 42.83 38.40 13.61
N THR A 35 42.27 37.50 14.42
CA THR A 35 42.47 37.41 15.87
C THR A 35 42.52 35.95 16.33
N ASP A 36 43.23 35.68 17.43
CA ASP A 36 43.30 34.35 18.05
C ASP A 36 41.94 33.96 18.66
N GLY A 37 41.53 32.70 18.48
CA GLY A 37 40.30 32.15 19.05
C GLY A 37 39.96 30.76 18.54
N ASP A 38 39.13 30.04 19.29
CA ASP A 38 38.67 28.69 18.93
C ASP A 38 37.62 28.73 17.82
N VAL A 39 37.80 27.89 16.79
CA VAL A 39 36.85 27.75 15.66
C VAL A 39 36.32 26.31 15.64
N ASN A 40 35.04 26.13 15.97
CA ASN A 40 34.34 24.85 15.77
C ASN A 40 33.93 24.68 14.29
N LEU A 41 34.13 23.48 13.74
CA LEU A 41 33.88 23.15 12.34
C LEU A 41 33.03 21.88 12.22
N GLU A 42 31.80 22.03 11.74
CA GLU A 42 30.89 20.90 11.52
C GLU A 42 30.71 20.63 10.03
N PHE A 43 30.99 19.39 9.61
CA PHE A 43 30.92 18.95 8.21
C PHE A 43 29.76 17.98 8.01
N PHE A 44 28.83 18.34 7.12
CA PHE A 44 27.67 17.50 6.77
C PHE A 44 27.81 17.00 5.33
N TYR A 45 27.85 15.68 5.16
CA TYR A 45 28.08 15.03 3.86
C TYR A 45 27.26 13.74 3.73
N ASN A 46 26.87 13.42 2.49
CA ASN A 46 26.09 12.21 2.18
C ASN A 46 27.02 11.08 1.71
N VAL A 47 26.95 9.91 2.35
CA VAL A 47 27.76 8.74 1.98
C VAL A 47 26.89 7.66 1.33
N PRO A 48 27.10 7.31 0.04
CA PRO A 48 26.35 6.24 -0.60
C PRO A 48 26.68 4.88 0.02
N GLY A 49 25.69 3.99 0.05
CA GLY A 49 25.83 2.64 0.61
C GLY A 49 25.46 2.52 2.10
N GLY A 50 25.26 3.63 2.81
CA GLY A 50 24.50 3.62 4.07
C GLY A 50 22.99 3.50 3.81
N GLY A 51 22.26 2.74 4.62
CA GLY A 51 20.80 2.64 4.48
C GLY A 51 20.12 1.79 5.55
N TRP A 52 18.80 1.81 5.56
CA TRP A 52 18.00 1.03 6.52
C TRP A 52 16.66 0.57 5.94
N LYS A 53 16.01 -0.39 6.61
CA LYS A 53 14.66 -0.87 6.29
C LYS A 53 13.79 -0.94 7.54
N ALA A 54 12.51 -0.61 7.41
CA ALA A 54 11.52 -0.80 8.45
C ALA A 54 11.24 -2.29 8.69
N GLN A 55 11.16 -2.67 9.97
CA GLN A 55 10.69 -3.99 10.40
C GLN A 55 9.79 -3.84 11.64
N TYR A 56 8.75 -4.65 11.76
CA TYR A 56 7.82 -4.60 12.89
C TYR A 56 7.65 -5.98 13.55
N ASP A 57 7.60 -6.01 14.87
CA ASP A 57 7.01 -7.13 15.62
C ASP A 57 5.67 -6.66 16.19
N ILE A 58 4.62 -7.42 15.94
CA ILE A 58 3.25 -7.13 16.38
C ILE A 58 2.90 -8.17 17.44
N ILE A 59 2.97 -7.79 18.70
CA ILE A 59 2.64 -8.64 19.84
C ILE A 59 1.13 -8.55 20.08
N ALA A 60 0.48 -9.69 20.24
CA ALA A 60 -0.96 -9.83 20.43
C ALA A 60 -1.23 -10.89 21.51
N ASP A 61 -1.27 -10.44 22.77
CA ASP A 61 -1.46 -11.29 23.95
C ASP A 61 -2.83 -10.99 24.57
N ASP A 62 -3.74 -11.97 24.44
CA ASP A 62 -5.18 -11.93 24.79
C ASP A 62 -5.93 -10.67 24.34
N ASP A 63 -6.06 -9.67 25.22
CA ASP A 63 -6.75 -8.39 24.98
C ASP A 63 -5.79 -7.19 24.78
N SER A 64 -4.49 -7.45 24.60
CA SER A 64 -3.45 -6.42 24.51
C SER A 64 -2.63 -6.52 23.23
N PHE A 65 -2.40 -5.35 22.59
CA PHE A 65 -1.66 -5.24 21.34
C PHE A 65 -0.50 -4.25 21.49
N GLN A 66 0.69 -4.65 21.03
CA GLN A 66 1.87 -3.80 21.02
C GLN A 66 2.62 -3.94 19.68
N ILE A 67 2.90 -2.80 19.05
CA ILE A 67 3.78 -2.73 17.88
C ILE A 67 5.16 -2.29 18.34
N MET A 68 6.16 -3.13 18.08
CA MET A 68 7.57 -2.79 18.22
C MET A 68 8.12 -2.47 16.84
N PHE A 69 8.52 -1.21 16.63
CA PHE A 69 9.03 -0.72 15.35
C PHE A 69 10.56 -0.68 15.38
N TYR A 70 11.19 -1.25 14.36
CA TYR A 70 12.63 -1.40 14.25
C TYR A 70 13.20 -0.82 12.96
N GLY A 71 14.39 -0.26 13.06
CA GLY A 71 15.25 0.07 11.94
C GLY A 71 16.30 -1.02 11.76
N LEU A 72 16.21 -1.76 10.65
CA LEU A 72 17.26 -2.68 10.20
C LEU A 72 18.27 -1.88 9.36
N ALA A 73 19.28 -1.31 10.01
CA ALA A 73 20.35 -0.56 9.35
C ALA A 73 21.43 -1.50 8.82
N SER A 74 22.06 -1.11 7.71
CA SER A 74 23.28 -1.73 7.21
C SER A 74 24.08 -0.70 6.43
N GLN A 75 25.41 -0.73 6.54
CA GLN A 75 26.29 0.16 5.79
C GLN A 75 27.19 -0.66 4.84
N LYS A 76 27.34 -0.17 3.62
CA LYS A 76 28.28 -0.67 2.60
C LYS A 76 29.23 0.44 2.13
N THR A 77 29.61 1.31 3.06
CA THR A 77 30.56 2.40 2.83
C THR A 77 32.01 1.87 2.89
N ALA A 78 32.98 2.74 2.59
CA ALA A 78 34.39 2.34 2.59
C ALA A 78 34.94 2.01 3.99
N LEU A 79 34.42 2.67 5.02
CA LEU A 79 34.88 2.61 6.42
C LEU A 79 33.80 2.01 7.33
N ASP A 80 34.23 1.39 8.43
CA ASP A 80 33.31 0.93 9.47
C ASP A 80 32.93 2.07 10.40
N TRP A 81 31.62 2.30 10.58
CA TRP A 81 31.12 3.33 11.49
C TRP A 81 31.35 2.83 12.91
N THR A 82 32.07 3.59 13.72
CA THR A 82 32.49 3.19 15.08
C THR A 82 32.18 4.31 16.05
N ASP A 83 31.54 3.98 17.18
CA ASP A 83 31.15 4.93 18.24
C ASP A 83 30.28 6.13 17.75
N VAL A 84 29.37 5.89 16.81
CA VAL A 84 28.55 6.94 16.19
C VAL A 84 27.19 7.13 16.88
N ASP A 85 26.70 8.37 16.87
CA ASP A 85 25.34 8.74 17.31
C ASP A 85 24.33 8.49 16.17
N LEU A 86 23.81 7.28 16.08
CA LEU A 86 22.96 6.88 14.96
C LEU A 86 21.54 7.44 15.07
N LYS A 87 21.11 8.13 14.00
CA LYS A 87 19.74 8.64 13.82
C LYS A 87 19.09 8.04 12.57
N PHE A 88 17.83 7.65 12.69
CA PHE A 88 17.00 7.12 11.61
C PHE A 88 15.97 8.16 11.21
N THR A 89 15.88 8.52 9.94
CA THR A 89 14.79 9.36 9.43
C THR A 89 13.89 8.56 8.49
N THR A 90 12.56 8.74 8.61
CA THR A 90 11.56 8.17 7.68
C THR A 90 11.36 9.04 6.43
N ARG A 91 12.09 10.16 6.30
CA ARG A 91 12.04 11.05 5.13
C ARG A 91 12.51 10.31 3.89
N ILE A 92 11.60 10.15 2.92
CA ILE A 92 11.97 9.72 1.57
C ILE A 92 12.68 10.91 0.89
N ILE A 93 13.84 10.66 0.31
CA ILE A 93 14.56 11.62 -0.54
C ILE A 93 14.25 11.21 -1.97
N GLU A 94 13.38 11.96 -2.64
CA GLU A 94 12.95 11.69 -4.01
C GLU A 94 13.72 12.58 -5.01
N SER A 95 14.07 12.05 -6.18
CA SER A 95 14.55 12.87 -7.31
C SER A 95 13.34 13.60 -7.91
N LEU A 96 13.26 14.91 -7.72
CA LEU A 96 12.16 15.73 -8.23
C LEU A 96 12.50 16.31 -9.60
N GLU A 97 12.28 15.51 -10.64
CA GLU A 97 12.46 15.91 -12.03
C GLU A 97 11.16 16.50 -12.59
N TRP A 98 11.10 17.83 -12.72
CA TRP A 98 10.00 18.51 -13.39
C TRP A 98 10.14 18.39 -14.92
N SER A 99 9.22 17.69 -15.56
CA SER A 99 9.07 17.69 -17.02
C SER A 99 8.06 18.74 -17.45
N GLU A 100 8.36 19.50 -18.50
CA GLU A 100 7.40 20.47 -19.04
C GLU A 100 6.13 19.78 -19.59
N PRO A 101 4.92 20.34 -19.31
CA PRO A 101 3.66 19.71 -19.66
C PRO A 101 3.48 19.63 -21.18
N GLN A 102 3.52 18.41 -21.72
CA GLN A 102 3.33 18.17 -23.15
C GLN A 102 1.89 18.51 -23.59
N PRO A 103 1.68 19.18 -24.73
CA PRO A 103 0.36 19.53 -25.21
C PRO A 103 -0.42 18.27 -25.62
N TRP A 104 -1.66 18.12 -25.14
CA TRP A 104 -2.55 17.04 -25.58
C TRP A 104 -3.14 17.37 -26.97
N ILE A 105 -2.36 17.14 -28.02
CA ILE A 105 -2.78 17.32 -29.40
C ILE A 105 -3.74 16.17 -29.78
N VAL A 106 -5.04 16.47 -29.81
CA VAL A 106 -6.06 15.56 -30.35
C VAL A 106 -6.15 15.76 -31.85
N ASN A 107 -5.50 14.88 -32.62
CA ASN A 107 -5.66 14.83 -34.07
C ASN A 107 -7.07 14.30 -34.40
N VAL A 108 -7.99 15.21 -34.69
CA VAL A 108 -9.34 14.85 -35.15
C VAL A 108 -9.25 14.41 -36.61
N THR A 109 -9.08 13.11 -36.84
CA THR A 109 -9.34 12.50 -38.14
C THR A 109 -10.85 12.48 -38.38
N THR A 110 -11.38 13.57 -38.93
CA THR A 110 -12.63 13.52 -39.70
C THR A 110 -12.43 12.56 -40.86
N GLU A 111 -13.32 11.60 -41.05
CA GLU A 111 -13.41 10.92 -42.35
C GLU A 111 -13.68 11.98 -43.43
N GLU A 112 -12.85 12.01 -44.47
CA GLU A 112 -13.01 12.99 -45.55
C GLU A 112 -14.25 12.66 -46.39
N ALA A 113 -15.37 13.29 -46.05
CA ALA A 113 -16.50 13.42 -46.95
C ALA A 113 -16.01 14.16 -48.22
N LYS A 114 -15.87 13.41 -49.33
CA LYS A 114 -15.27 13.89 -50.59
C LYS A 114 -15.84 15.26 -50.99
N PRO A 115 -15.02 16.32 -51.11
CA PRO A 115 -15.52 17.66 -51.32
C PRO A 115 -16.08 17.85 -52.73
N ALA A 116 -17.30 18.40 -52.81
CA ALA A 116 -17.78 19.08 -54.01
C ALA A 116 -17.21 20.51 -54.06
N ALA A 117 -17.07 21.07 -55.27
CA ALA A 117 -16.37 22.34 -55.48
C ALA A 117 -17.09 23.56 -54.82
N PRO A 118 -16.34 24.58 -54.39
CA PRO A 118 -16.85 25.59 -53.44
C PRO A 118 -17.54 26.79 -54.11
N LYS A 119 -18.25 27.58 -53.30
CA LYS A 119 -18.35 29.03 -53.51
C LYS A 119 -17.99 29.81 -52.24
N LEU A 120 -17.45 30.99 -52.49
CA LEU A 120 -16.73 31.83 -51.54
C LEU A 120 -17.64 32.52 -50.50
N LEU A 121 -17.06 32.77 -49.33
CA LEU A 121 -17.08 34.05 -48.61
C LEU A 121 -18.45 34.65 -48.19
N ALA A 122 -18.74 34.64 -46.87
CA ALA A 122 -19.22 35.85 -46.16
C ALA A 122 -19.23 35.72 -44.62
N LEU A 123 -18.64 36.71 -43.97
CA LEU A 123 -18.96 37.33 -42.66
C LEU A 123 -19.89 36.60 -41.66
N ALA A 124 -19.35 36.30 -40.48
CA ALA A 124 -19.90 36.77 -39.20
C ALA A 124 -18.80 36.85 -38.12
N PHE A 125 -18.76 37.96 -37.37
CA PHE A 125 -17.86 38.20 -36.22
C PHE A 125 -18.62 37.95 -34.88
N LYS A 126 -17.88 38.10 -33.75
CA LYS A 126 -18.33 38.34 -32.36
C LYS A 126 -18.58 37.09 -31.48
N GLU A 127 -18.27 37.08 -30.17
CA GLU A 127 -17.37 37.92 -29.33
C GLU A 127 -16.99 37.17 -28.01
N ARG A 128 -16.14 37.78 -27.18
CA ARG A 128 -15.77 37.37 -25.78
C ARG A 128 -16.85 37.83 -24.76
N PRO A 129 -16.75 37.63 -23.42
CA PRO A 129 -15.71 37.04 -22.54
C PRO A 129 -16.22 35.77 -21.79
N GLU A 130 -15.94 35.33 -20.54
CA GLU A 130 -15.32 35.82 -19.28
C GLU A 130 -14.51 34.71 -18.55
N GLU A 131 -13.92 35.04 -17.38
CA GLU A 131 -13.08 34.16 -16.55
C GLU A 131 -13.86 33.40 -15.46
N GLY A 132 -13.45 32.16 -15.16
CA GLY A 132 -13.94 31.37 -14.03
C GLY A 132 -12.88 31.19 -12.94
N ARG A 133 -12.86 32.06 -11.92
CA ARG A 133 -11.97 31.94 -10.75
C ARG A 133 -12.13 30.57 -10.08
N ARG A 134 -11.09 29.73 -10.11
CA ARG A 134 -10.90 28.65 -9.13
C ARG A 134 -10.00 29.17 -8.02
N GLY A 135 -10.54 29.24 -6.81
CA GLY A 135 -9.77 29.64 -5.64
C GLY A 135 -8.61 28.69 -5.38
N MET A 136 -7.48 29.24 -4.95
CA MET A 136 -6.45 28.44 -4.29
C MET A 136 -7.09 27.82 -3.03
N VAL A 137 -7.07 26.50 -2.96
CA VAL A 137 -7.24 25.83 -1.67
C VAL A 137 -5.90 25.95 -0.97
N GLU A 138 -5.85 26.68 0.14
CA GLU A 138 -4.68 26.67 1.01
C GLU A 138 -4.47 25.24 1.50
N ALA A 139 -3.36 24.62 1.08
CA ALA A 139 -2.99 23.31 1.56
C ALA A 139 -2.46 23.45 2.98
N THR A 140 -3.31 23.22 3.98
CA THR A 140 -2.90 23.16 5.39
C THR A 140 -1.86 22.05 5.56
N VAL A 141 -0.58 22.44 5.72
CA VAL A 141 0.51 21.49 5.93
C VAL A 141 0.50 21.05 7.39
N GLU A 142 -0.40 20.14 7.73
CA GLU A 142 -0.45 19.52 9.05
C GLU A 142 0.69 18.51 9.24
N GLY A 143 1.68 18.90 10.05
CA GLY A 143 2.67 18.02 10.65
C GLY A 143 3.91 17.71 9.80
N GLU A 144 4.98 17.33 10.49
CA GLU A 144 6.18 16.80 9.84
C GLU A 144 5.87 15.45 9.20
N LEU A 145 5.96 15.37 7.86
CA LEU A 145 5.62 14.16 7.10
C LEU A 145 6.55 12.97 7.41
N TYR A 146 7.67 13.22 8.10
CA TYR A 146 8.68 12.27 8.50
C TYR A 146 8.98 12.39 10.00
N GLN A 147 9.59 11.34 10.55
CA GLN A 147 9.95 11.20 11.95
C GLN A 147 11.44 10.87 12.04
N THR A 148 12.11 11.36 13.09
CA THR A 148 13.54 11.08 13.33
C THR A 148 13.72 10.39 14.68
N TYR A 149 14.22 9.16 14.65
CA TYR A 149 14.45 8.32 15.83
C TYR A 149 15.95 8.29 16.13
N SER A 150 16.35 8.70 17.33
CA SER A 150 17.75 8.61 17.78
C SER A 150 17.95 7.32 18.57
N VAL A 151 19.00 6.57 18.26
CA VAL A 151 19.41 5.41 19.08
C VAL A 151 19.98 5.90 20.41
N ARG A 152 19.75 5.16 21.49
CA ARG A 152 20.34 5.47 22.80
C ARG A 152 21.75 4.90 22.90
N GLY A 153 22.72 5.77 23.16
CA GLY A 153 24.12 5.42 23.24
C GLY A 153 24.79 5.28 21.87
N LYS A 154 26.11 5.20 21.91
CA LYS A 154 26.98 5.05 20.74
C LYS A 154 26.86 3.65 20.14
N VAL A 155 26.98 3.54 18.82
CA VAL A 155 26.88 2.26 18.10
C VAL A 155 27.95 2.10 17.03
N SER A 156 28.26 0.86 16.67
CA SER A 156 29.21 0.52 15.62
C SER A 156 28.58 -0.42 14.58
N LEU A 157 28.74 -0.10 13.29
CA LEU A 157 28.13 -0.83 12.17
C LEU A 157 29.22 -1.29 11.18
N HIS A 158 29.51 -2.58 11.18
CA HIS A 158 30.48 -3.20 10.28
C HIS A 158 29.95 -3.39 8.85
N TYR A 159 30.84 -3.30 7.87
CA TYR A 159 30.52 -3.41 6.45
C TYR A 159 29.67 -4.64 6.11
N GLY A 160 28.56 -4.41 5.43
CA GLY A 160 27.64 -5.43 4.93
C GLY A 160 26.80 -6.15 5.98
N LYS A 161 27.09 -5.99 7.28
CA LYS A 161 26.31 -6.63 8.35
C LYS A 161 25.04 -5.81 8.65
N PRO A 162 23.87 -6.46 8.78
CA PRO A 162 22.63 -5.78 9.18
C PRO A 162 22.50 -5.75 10.71
N TYR A 163 22.08 -4.60 11.24
CA TYR A 163 21.88 -4.34 12.66
C TYR A 163 20.45 -3.89 12.92
N ARG A 164 19.78 -4.51 13.89
CA ARG A 164 18.37 -4.27 14.19
C ARG A 164 18.22 -3.41 15.44
N PHE A 165 17.87 -2.15 15.26
CA PHE A 165 17.64 -1.19 16.35
C PHE A 165 16.15 -1.04 16.62
N LEU A 166 15.75 -1.03 17.89
CA LEU A 166 14.38 -0.73 18.31
C LEU A 166 14.19 0.79 18.32
N LEU A 167 13.26 1.30 17.52
CA LEU A 167 13.00 2.74 17.36
C LEU A 167 11.79 3.20 18.19
N GLU A 168 10.71 2.41 18.21
CA GLU A 168 9.48 2.75 18.93
C GLU A 168 8.84 1.50 19.58
N ARG A 169 8.19 1.70 20.73
CA ARG A 169 7.28 0.73 21.37
C ARG A 169 5.91 1.38 21.50
N LYS A 170 4.97 1.05 20.60
CA LYS A 170 3.63 1.62 20.56
C LYS A 170 2.62 0.61 21.13
N LYS A 171 2.02 0.90 22.29
CA LYS A 171 0.81 0.16 22.73
C LYS A 171 -0.35 0.60 21.83
N VAL A 172 -1.19 -0.35 21.43
CA VAL A 172 -2.27 -0.14 20.46
C VAL A 172 -3.61 -0.46 21.09
N ASP A 173 -4.45 0.56 21.22
CA ASP A 173 -5.87 0.39 21.52
C ASP A 173 -6.57 -0.05 20.23
N GLY A 174 -6.85 -1.34 20.11
CA GLY A 174 -7.43 -1.96 18.92
C GLY A 174 -8.47 -3.00 19.27
N ARG A 175 -9.12 -3.55 18.24
CA ARG A 175 -10.11 -4.62 18.38
C ARG A 175 -9.86 -5.75 17.38
N ILE A 176 -10.23 -6.95 17.77
CA ILE A 176 -10.30 -8.09 16.86
C ILE A 176 -11.58 -8.03 16.04
N LEU A 177 -11.46 -8.33 14.75
CA LEU A 177 -12.55 -8.66 13.85
C LEU A 177 -12.14 -9.83 12.95
N TYR A 178 -13.12 -10.42 12.27
CA TYR A 178 -12.93 -11.56 11.40
C TYR A 178 -13.33 -11.23 9.96
N LEU A 179 -12.35 -11.24 9.05
CA LEU A 179 -12.55 -10.92 7.64
C LEU A 179 -12.72 -12.19 6.80
N TRP A 180 -13.67 -12.15 5.87
CA TRP A 180 -13.78 -13.13 4.80
C TRP A 180 -14.13 -12.43 3.48
N ASP A 181 -13.27 -12.59 2.46
CA ASP A 181 -13.58 -12.22 1.09
C ASP A 181 -14.14 -13.46 0.38
N ALA A 182 -15.45 -13.47 0.14
CA ALA A 182 -16.19 -14.57 -0.47
C ALA A 182 -15.96 -14.70 -1.98
N PHE A 183 -15.20 -13.79 -2.60
CA PHE A 183 -14.62 -13.96 -3.93
C PHE A 183 -13.13 -14.36 -3.85
N THR A 184 -12.39 -13.76 -2.92
CA THR A 184 -11.02 -14.09 -2.46
C THR A 184 -10.75 -15.57 -2.15
N SER A 185 -11.49 -16.08 -1.17
CA SER A 185 -11.08 -17.19 -0.31
C SER A 185 -12.27 -17.95 0.28
N LEU A 186 -12.02 -19.10 0.89
CA LEU A 186 -12.97 -19.82 1.75
C LEU A 186 -12.61 -19.71 3.25
N GLU A 187 -11.43 -19.16 3.56
CA GLU A 187 -10.90 -19.02 4.91
C GLU A 187 -11.20 -17.63 5.48
N PHE A 188 -11.55 -17.58 6.77
CA PHE A 188 -11.56 -16.33 7.53
C PHE A 188 -10.15 -15.97 8.02
N LEU A 189 -9.84 -14.68 8.06
CA LEU A 189 -8.67 -14.11 8.73
C LEU A 189 -9.11 -13.39 10.00
N LYS A 190 -8.47 -13.67 11.13
CA LYS A 190 -8.55 -12.81 12.31
C LYS A 190 -7.66 -11.61 12.06
N VAL A 191 -8.20 -10.42 12.30
CA VAL A 191 -7.56 -9.15 11.97
C VAL A 191 -7.61 -8.23 13.19
N LEU A 192 -6.52 -7.52 13.44
CA LEU A 192 -6.47 -6.40 14.37
C LEU A 192 -6.83 -5.11 13.61
N GLU A 193 -7.92 -4.43 13.99
CA GLU A 193 -8.28 -3.08 13.53
C GLU A 193 -8.00 -2.06 14.63
N PHE A 194 -7.27 -0.99 14.30
CA PHE A 194 -6.96 0.11 15.21
C PHE A 194 -6.81 1.43 14.45
N THR A 195 -6.80 2.55 15.17
CA THR A 195 -6.45 3.87 14.61
C THR A 195 -4.99 4.17 14.91
N ASN A 196 -4.20 4.42 13.88
CA ASN A 196 -2.78 4.74 14.03
C ASN A 196 -2.57 6.19 14.46
N LYS A 197 -2.76 6.47 15.75
CA LYS A 197 -2.60 7.81 16.34
C LYS A 197 -1.20 8.38 16.06
N ASP A 198 -1.14 9.70 15.84
CA ASP A 198 0.07 10.57 15.91
C ASP A 198 1.21 10.35 14.90
N THR A 199 1.73 9.14 14.71
CA THR A 199 2.89 8.84 13.84
C THR A 199 2.51 8.09 12.56
N SER A 200 3.25 8.27 11.47
CA SER A 200 3.10 7.45 10.24
C SER A 200 3.66 6.04 10.42
N LEU A 201 2.97 5.00 9.94
CA LEU A 201 3.58 3.68 9.74
C LEU A 201 4.12 3.62 8.30
N ILE A 202 5.41 3.33 8.15
CA ILE A 202 6.07 3.25 6.84
C ILE A 202 6.18 1.81 6.30
N PRO A 203 6.32 1.60 4.98
CA PRO A 203 6.39 0.26 4.41
C PRO A 203 7.59 -0.56 4.92
N GLY A 204 7.33 -1.78 5.39
CA GLY A 204 8.33 -2.68 5.96
C GLY A 204 7.76 -4.07 6.23
N GLU A 205 8.61 -5.05 6.54
CA GLU A 205 8.14 -6.40 6.86
C GLU A 205 7.68 -6.48 8.32
N TYR A 206 6.58 -7.16 8.59
CA TYR A 206 6.12 -7.47 9.94
C TYR A 206 6.04 -8.97 10.21
N ARG A 207 6.17 -9.32 11.49
CA ARG A 207 5.78 -10.62 12.03
C ARG A 207 4.83 -10.43 13.22
N VAL A 208 3.96 -11.40 13.43
CA VAL A 208 2.96 -11.39 14.50
C VAL A 208 3.36 -12.42 15.55
N LEU A 209 3.44 -11.99 16.80
CA LEU A 209 3.82 -12.77 17.95
C LEU A 209 2.60 -12.96 18.86
N ILE A 210 2.23 -14.20 19.15
CA ILE A 210 1.20 -14.56 20.14
C ILE A 210 1.86 -15.53 21.12
N ASN A 211 1.82 -15.23 22.43
CA ASN A 211 2.51 -16.04 23.44
C ASN A 211 4.02 -16.25 23.12
N GLY A 212 4.65 -15.25 22.52
CA GLY A 212 6.05 -15.29 22.05
C GLY A 212 6.31 -16.07 20.75
N LEU A 213 5.33 -16.81 20.22
CA LEU A 213 5.47 -17.61 18.99
C LEU A 213 5.11 -16.79 17.75
N ASN A 214 5.89 -16.94 16.67
CA ASN A 214 5.61 -16.30 15.39
C ASN A 214 4.51 -17.04 14.63
N VAL A 215 3.31 -16.44 14.55
CA VAL A 215 2.11 -17.07 13.95
C VAL A 215 1.82 -16.59 12.52
N ALA A 216 2.29 -15.41 12.14
CA ALA A 216 2.05 -14.84 10.82
C ALA A 216 3.14 -13.83 10.42
N THR A 217 3.36 -13.67 9.12
CA THR A 217 4.20 -12.62 8.55
C THR A 217 3.45 -11.90 7.44
N GLY A 218 3.87 -10.68 7.14
CA GLY A 218 3.31 -9.89 6.05
C GLY A 218 4.03 -8.56 5.89
N ARG A 219 3.56 -7.75 4.95
CA ARG A 219 4.16 -6.45 4.64
C ARG A 219 3.27 -5.31 5.10
N MET A 220 3.82 -4.44 5.93
CA MET A 220 3.20 -3.18 6.33
C MET A 220 3.14 -2.28 5.09
N ARG A 221 1.98 -1.68 4.81
CA ARG A 221 1.86 -0.58 3.83
C ARG A 221 2.08 0.76 4.52
N PHE A 222 2.23 1.83 3.74
CA PHE A 222 2.16 3.16 4.31
C PHE A 222 0.76 3.42 4.90
N TYR A 223 0.71 3.89 6.14
CA TYR A 223 -0.49 4.41 6.80
C TYR A 223 -0.17 5.80 7.37
N ARG A 224 -1.06 6.76 7.13
CA ARG A 224 -0.95 8.11 7.70
C ARG A 224 -1.21 8.13 9.21
N PRO A 225 -0.83 9.22 9.91
CA PRO A 225 -1.38 9.52 11.22
C PRO A 225 -2.92 9.52 11.15
N ASN A 226 -3.55 9.00 12.19
CA ASN A 226 -4.99 8.84 12.35
C ASN A 226 -5.70 7.97 11.28
N GLU A 227 -4.95 7.27 10.42
CA GLU A 227 -5.51 6.29 9.49
C GLU A 227 -5.96 5.02 10.23
N ARG A 228 -7.07 4.40 9.79
CA ARG A 228 -7.50 3.09 10.29
C ARG A 228 -6.67 1.98 9.66
N VAL A 229 -5.95 1.26 10.52
CA VAL A 229 -5.08 0.13 10.17
C VAL A 229 -5.85 -1.17 10.32
N LYS A 230 -5.56 -2.12 9.43
CA LYS A 230 -6.00 -3.52 9.54
C LYS A 230 -4.80 -4.43 9.30
N ILE A 231 -4.54 -5.35 10.22
CA ILE A 231 -3.44 -6.32 10.11
C ILE A 231 -3.98 -7.74 10.35
N PRO A 232 -3.90 -8.64 9.36
CA PRO A 232 -4.12 -10.07 9.58
C PRO A 232 -3.13 -10.64 10.60
N ILE A 233 -3.64 -11.33 11.61
CA ILE A 233 -2.84 -11.93 12.68
C ILE A 233 -2.83 -13.46 12.67
N GLU A 234 -3.92 -14.11 12.27
CA GLU A 234 -3.99 -15.57 12.09
C GLU A 234 -5.14 -15.98 11.16
N LYS A 235 -5.13 -17.23 10.69
CA LYS A 235 -6.31 -17.85 10.05
C LYS A 235 -7.31 -18.26 11.13
N ALA A 236 -8.58 -17.86 10.97
CA ALA A 236 -9.62 -18.08 11.96
C ALA A 236 -10.44 -19.35 11.67
N ALA A 237 -9.87 -20.52 11.92
CA ALA A 237 -10.53 -21.82 11.68
C ALA A 237 -11.86 -22.03 12.46
N ILE A 238 -12.12 -21.23 13.49
CA ILE A 238 -13.38 -21.18 14.25
C ILE A 238 -14.57 -20.64 13.41
N LEU A 239 -14.27 -19.97 12.28
CA LEU A 239 -15.25 -19.47 11.33
C LEU A 239 -15.07 -20.12 9.96
N LYS A 240 -16.17 -20.53 9.33
CA LYS A 240 -16.18 -21.07 7.97
C LYS A 240 -17.10 -20.27 7.07
N GLY A 241 -16.56 -19.81 5.94
CA GLY A 241 -17.30 -19.18 4.87
C GLY A 241 -17.77 -20.20 3.83
N THR A 242 -18.95 -20.00 3.25
CA THR A 242 -19.38 -20.73 2.05
C THR A 242 -20.31 -19.84 1.22
N LYS A 243 -19.90 -19.54 -0.01
CA LYS A 243 -20.71 -18.83 -1.02
C LYS A 243 -21.42 -19.83 -1.92
N ARG A 244 -22.70 -19.58 -2.23
CA ARG A 244 -23.50 -20.35 -3.20
C ARG A 244 -24.31 -19.42 -4.09
N LEU A 245 -24.42 -19.73 -5.36
CA LEU A 245 -25.47 -19.18 -6.22
C LEU A 245 -26.78 -19.92 -5.86
N VAL A 246 -27.84 -19.16 -5.55
CA VAL A 246 -29.14 -19.70 -5.10
C VAL A 246 -30.31 -19.24 -5.97
N GLU A 247 -30.14 -18.18 -6.76
CA GLU A 247 -31.08 -17.74 -7.79
C GLU A 247 -30.30 -17.41 -9.07
N ARG A 248 -30.73 -17.94 -10.20
CA ARG A 248 -30.47 -17.37 -11.53
C ARG A 248 -31.77 -17.34 -12.32
N VAL A 249 -32.12 -16.17 -12.84
CA VAL A 249 -33.30 -15.98 -13.71
C VAL A 249 -32.92 -15.11 -14.91
N ASP A 250 -32.85 -15.73 -16.08
CA ASP A 250 -32.61 -15.07 -17.36
C ASP A 250 -33.96 -14.58 -17.93
N GLU A 251 -34.30 -13.32 -17.68
CA GLU A 251 -35.54 -12.65 -18.07
C GLU A 251 -35.48 -12.21 -19.55
N THR A 252 -35.77 -13.13 -20.48
CA THR A 252 -35.74 -12.86 -21.93
C THR A 252 -37.01 -12.19 -22.49
N LYS A 253 -38.05 -12.01 -21.67
CA LYS A 253 -39.39 -11.55 -22.11
C LYS A 253 -40.02 -10.55 -21.13
N GLY A 254 -39.51 -9.33 -21.13
CA GLY A 254 -40.27 -8.17 -20.65
C GLY A 254 -41.34 -7.74 -21.65
N ILE A 255 -42.27 -6.86 -21.22
CA ILE A 255 -43.27 -6.24 -22.12
C ILE A 255 -42.58 -5.30 -23.15
N VAL A 256 -41.36 -4.84 -22.85
CA VAL A 256 -40.49 -4.11 -23.77
C VAL A 256 -39.56 -5.09 -24.48
N LYS A 257 -39.64 -5.17 -25.82
CA LYS A 257 -38.88 -6.14 -26.64
C LYS A 257 -37.35 -5.98 -26.58
N ASP A 258 -36.87 -4.77 -26.31
CA ASP A 258 -35.48 -4.37 -26.60
C ASP A 258 -34.53 -4.47 -25.40
N LYS A 259 -34.91 -5.23 -24.36
CA LYS A 259 -34.09 -5.46 -23.16
C LYS A 259 -34.17 -6.90 -22.68
N MET A 260 -33.00 -7.51 -22.50
CA MET A 260 -32.83 -8.69 -21.67
C MET A 260 -32.45 -8.27 -20.25
N SER A 261 -32.75 -9.12 -19.28
CA SER A 261 -32.20 -8.99 -17.94
C SER A 261 -31.77 -10.36 -17.41
N VAL A 262 -30.70 -10.39 -16.60
CA VAL A 262 -30.30 -11.58 -15.84
C VAL A 262 -30.27 -11.19 -14.38
N ARG A 263 -31.05 -11.89 -13.56
CA ARG A 263 -31.05 -11.77 -12.11
C ARG A 263 -30.20 -12.87 -11.50
N LEU A 264 -29.30 -12.50 -10.59
CA LEU A 264 -28.48 -13.43 -9.81
C LEU A 264 -28.67 -13.16 -8.33
N GLY A 265 -28.86 -14.22 -7.55
CA GLY A 265 -28.94 -14.20 -6.10
C GLY A 265 -27.96 -15.18 -5.48
N TYR A 266 -27.21 -14.73 -4.49
CA TYR A 266 -26.19 -15.49 -3.78
C TYR A 266 -26.53 -15.60 -2.30
N GLU A 267 -26.15 -16.73 -1.70
CA GLU A 267 -26.14 -16.95 -0.26
C GLU A 267 -24.69 -17.04 0.23
N LEU A 268 -24.36 -16.21 1.22
CA LEU A 268 -23.12 -16.25 1.98
C LEU A 268 -23.44 -16.85 3.35
N LYS A 269 -23.04 -18.10 3.55
CA LYS A 269 -23.14 -18.80 4.84
C LYS A 269 -21.88 -18.53 5.65
N VAL A 270 -22.05 -18.03 6.87
CA VAL A 270 -20.99 -17.87 7.88
C VAL A 270 -21.32 -18.76 9.06
N GLU A 271 -20.52 -19.82 9.23
CA GLU A 271 -20.65 -20.78 10.33
C GLU A 271 -19.65 -20.41 11.42
N ASN A 272 -20.15 -20.10 12.61
CA ASN A 272 -19.35 -19.86 13.81
C ASN A 272 -19.41 -21.10 14.70
N TYR A 273 -18.29 -21.81 14.81
CA TYR A 273 -18.15 -23.00 15.65
C TYR A 273 -17.75 -22.67 17.09
N GLY A 274 -17.58 -21.38 17.42
CA GLY A 274 -17.31 -20.90 18.78
C GLY A 274 -18.58 -20.64 19.58
N GLU A 275 -18.45 -20.70 20.91
CA GLU A 275 -19.52 -20.44 21.88
C GLU A 275 -19.91 -18.96 22.00
N LYS A 276 -19.03 -18.05 21.54
CA LYS A 276 -19.19 -16.60 21.67
C LYS A 276 -19.58 -15.96 20.32
N PRO A 277 -20.39 -14.89 20.33
CA PRO A 277 -20.61 -14.07 19.13
C PRO A 277 -19.31 -13.37 18.70
N LEU A 278 -19.06 -13.28 17.40
CA LEU A 278 -17.83 -12.71 16.83
C LEU A 278 -18.13 -11.58 15.82
N ASP A 279 -17.44 -10.46 15.91
CA ASP A 279 -17.57 -9.34 14.96
C ASP A 279 -16.94 -9.72 13.61
N VAL A 280 -17.76 -9.84 12.57
CA VAL A 280 -17.35 -10.26 11.22
C VAL A 280 -17.58 -9.16 10.20
N GLU A 281 -16.69 -9.11 9.21
CA GLU A 281 -16.81 -8.24 8.06
C GLU A 281 -16.56 -9.03 6.78
N VAL A 282 -17.65 -9.28 6.07
CA VAL A 282 -17.68 -10.11 4.86
C VAL A 282 -17.64 -9.20 3.64
N TYR A 283 -16.79 -9.57 2.67
CA TYR A 283 -16.69 -8.91 1.37
C TYR A 283 -17.16 -9.83 0.26
N ASP A 284 -17.79 -9.25 -0.76
CA ASP A 284 -18.04 -9.87 -2.05
C ASP A 284 -18.11 -8.75 -3.11
N ARG A 285 -18.58 -9.04 -4.33
CA ARG A 285 -18.70 -8.05 -5.40
C ARG A 285 -19.87 -8.29 -6.34
N ILE A 286 -20.34 -7.22 -6.95
CA ILE A 286 -21.22 -7.23 -8.12
C ILE A 286 -20.43 -6.80 -9.37
N PRO A 287 -20.79 -7.28 -10.58
CA PRO A 287 -20.07 -6.91 -11.80
C PRO A 287 -20.13 -5.40 -12.09
N VAL A 288 -19.00 -4.81 -12.50
CA VAL A 288 -18.94 -3.42 -12.99
C VAL A 288 -18.65 -3.43 -14.48
N ILE A 289 -19.71 -3.28 -15.27
CA ILE A 289 -19.65 -3.37 -16.73
C ILE A 289 -19.51 -1.96 -17.32
N LYS A 290 -18.36 -1.67 -17.94
CA LYS A 290 -18.05 -0.37 -18.55
C LYS A 290 -18.70 -0.22 -19.95
N HIS A 291 -20.01 -0.39 -20.06
CA HIS A 291 -20.74 -0.25 -21.32
C HIS A 291 -22.01 0.59 -21.13
N PRO A 292 -22.24 1.68 -21.89
CA PRO A 292 -23.28 2.67 -21.59
C PRO A 292 -24.72 2.12 -21.66
N LYS A 293 -24.96 1.08 -22.46
CA LYS A 293 -26.27 0.41 -22.53
C LYS A 293 -26.50 -0.68 -21.46
N VAL A 294 -25.49 -1.05 -20.65
CA VAL A 294 -25.60 -2.11 -19.63
C VAL A 294 -25.71 -1.50 -18.24
N LYS A 295 -26.67 -1.95 -17.44
CA LYS A 295 -26.89 -1.48 -16.07
C LYS A 295 -26.83 -2.64 -15.08
N VAL A 296 -26.19 -2.45 -13.93
CA VAL A 296 -26.13 -3.44 -12.85
C VAL A 296 -26.74 -2.82 -11.59
N ASN A 297 -27.86 -3.37 -11.16
CA ASN A 297 -28.67 -2.84 -10.06
C ASN A 297 -28.78 -3.91 -8.95
N MET A 298 -28.40 -3.59 -7.72
CA MET A 298 -28.66 -4.48 -6.57
C MET A 298 -30.18 -4.55 -6.31
N THR A 299 -30.73 -5.77 -6.22
CA THR A 299 -32.19 -5.99 -6.09
C THR A 299 -32.61 -6.18 -4.64
N HIS A 300 -31.83 -6.91 -3.84
CA HIS A 300 -32.09 -7.14 -2.42
C HIS A 300 -30.80 -7.48 -1.66
N SER A 301 -30.81 -7.28 -0.33
CA SER A 301 -29.90 -7.97 0.58
C SER A 301 -30.50 -8.07 1.99
N THR A 302 -30.31 -9.20 2.68
CA THR A 302 -30.87 -9.43 4.04
C THR A 302 -30.19 -8.60 5.11
N ILE A 303 -28.92 -8.25 4.90
CA ILE A 303 -28.19 -7.24 5.66
C ILE A 303 -27.78 -6.19 4.62
N ARG A 304 -28.06 -4.91 4.84
CA ARG A 304 -27.71 -3.87 3.86
C ARG A 304 -26.18 -3.72 3.76
N PRO A 305 -25.55 -3.96 2.60
CA PRO A 305 -24.12 -3.72 2.45
C PRO A 305 -23.79 -2.24 2.37
N GLU A 306 -22.58 -1.90 2.78
CA GLU A 306 -21.87 -0.73 2.30
C GLU A 306 -21.32 -1.04 0.90
N VAL A 307 -21.61 -0.15 -0.07
CA VAL A 307 -21.12 -0.29 -1.45
C VAL A 307 -19.84 0.51 -1.57
N LEU A 308 -18.72 -0.18 -1.75
CA LEU A 308 -17.41 0.42 -1.97
C LEU A 308 -17.16 0.70 -3.46
N ARG A 309 -16.01 1.31 -3.77
CA ARG A 309 -15.57 1.56 -5.15
C ARG A 309 -15.46 0.23 -5.91
N LEU A 310 -15.68 0.29 -7.24
CA LEU A 310 -15.55 -0.85 -8.16
C LEU A 310 -16.48 -2.05 -7.85
N GLY A 311 -17.66 -1.81 -7.27
CA GLY A 311 -18.70 -2.83 -7.10
C GLY A 311 -18.44 -3.82 -5.96
N ILE A 312 -17.42 -3.57 -5.14
CA ILE A 312 -17.16 -4.34 -3.92
C ILE A 312 -18.28 -4.05 -2.91
N LEU A 313 -18.89 -5.10 -2.39
CA LEU A 313 -19.89 -5.06 -1.32
C LEU A 313 -19.24 -5.45 0.01
N ARG A 314 -19.69 -4.81 1.10
CA ARG A 314 -19.16 -5.00 2.45
C ARG A 314 -20.29 -5.10 3.46
N TRP A 315 -20.38 -6.22 4.16
CA TRP A 315 -21.32 -6.42 5.26
C TRP A 315 -20.55 -6.45 6.58
N ARG A 316 -21.00 -5.68 7.57
CA ARG A 316 -20.48 -5.69 8.95
C ARG A 316 -21.60 -6.13 9.89
N PHE A 317 -21.39 -7.20 10.65
CA PHE A 317 -22.36 -7.73 11.61
C PHE A 317 -21.68 -8.61 12.66
N THR A 318 -22.36 -8.91 13.74
CA THR A 318 -21.85 -9.85 14.76
C THR A 318 -22.44 -11.25 14.50
N ALA A 319 -21.59 -12.20 14.13
CA ALA A 319 -21.98 -13.58 13.86
C ALA A 319 -22.20 -14.34 15.17
N LYS A 320 -23.44 -14.75 15.43
CA LYS A 320 -23.79 -15.60 16.58
C LYS A 320 -23.24 -17.02 16.40
N PRO A 321 -23.05 -17.80 17.48
CA PRO A 321 -22.78 -19.23 17.39
C PRO A 321 -23.74 -19.95 16.45
N GLY A 322 -23.25 -20.92 15.68
CA GLY A 322 -24.01 -21.61 14.63
C GLY A 322 -24.01 -20.88 13.29
N VAL A 323 -25.14 -20.94 12.57
CA VAL A 323 -25.23 -20.51 11.17
C VAL A 323 -25.81 -19.10 11.05
N ASN A 324 -25.07 -18.22 10.37
CA ASN A 324 -25.50 -16.87 9.99
C ASN A 324 -25.57 -16.81 8.46
N LEU A 325 -26.62 -16.18 7.90
CA LEU A 325 -26.86 -16.12 6.45
C LEU A 325 -26.99 -14.68 5.96
N ILE A 326 -26.23 -14.36 4.90
CA ILE A 326 -26.46 -13.17 4.07
C ILE A 326 -26.98 -13.65 2.72
N ARG A 327 -28.21 -13.28 2.36
CA ARG A 327 -28.70 -13.43 0.97
C ARG A 327 -28.65 -12.07 0.31
N TYR A 328 -28.14 -12.00 -0.91
CA TYR A 328 -28.10 -10.77 -1.69
C TYR A 328 -28.28 -11.07 -3.18
N GLY A 329 -28.82 -10.12 -3.93
CA GLY A 329 -29.01 -10.29 -5.37
C GLY A 329 -28.89 -9.00 -6.15
N PHE A 330 -28.70 -9.14 -7.46
CA PHE A 330 -28.61 -8.05 -8.41
C PHE A 330 -29.21 -8.46 -9.76
N ARG A 331 -29.63 -7.47 -10.55
CA ARG A 331 -30.07 -7.59 -11.93
C ARG A 331 -29.06 -6.89 -12.83
N ILE A 332 -28.66 -7.56 -13.91
CA ILE A 332 -27.95 -6.98 -15.04
C ILE A 332 -28.97 -6.76 -16.16
N GLU A 333 -29.20 -5.53 -16.57
CA GLU A 333 -30.04 -5.16 -17.73
C GLU A 333 -29.15 -4.86 -18.94
N TYR A 334 -29.47 -5.42 -20.10
CA TYR A 334 -28.66 -5.24 -21.31
C TYR A 334 -29.49 -5.40 -22.61
N PRO A 335 -29.01 -4.85 -23.74
CA PRO A 335 -29.62 -5.03 -25.06
C PRO A 335 -29.42 -6.46 -25.60
N PRO A 336 -30.38 -7.01 -26.37
CA PRO A 336 -30.24 -8.31 -27.04
C PRO A 336 -28.96 -8.52 -27.87
N GLU A 337 -28.36 -7.44 -28.42
CA GLU A 337 -27.11 -7.52 -29.17
C GLU A 337 -25.90 -7.98 -28.32
N ILE A 338 -25.94 -7.75 -27.00
CA ILE A 338 -24.78 -7.86 -26.11
C ILE A 338 -24.75 -9.22 -25.42
N ARG A 339 -23.74 -10.04 -25.76
CA ARG A 339 -23.40 -11.23 -24.98
C ARG A 339 -22.56 -10.83 -23.77
N ILE A 340 -23.04 -11.15 -22.57
CA ILE A 340 -22.29 -10.98 -21.33
C ILE A 340 -21.93 -12.38 -20.80
N PRO A 341 -20.64 -12.70 -20.58
CA PRO A 341 -20.25 -13.91 -19.85
C PRO A 341 -20.48 -13.69 -18.35
N ILE A 342 -21.48 -14.39 -17.78
CA ILE A 342 -21.88 -14.30 -16.36
C ILE A 342 -22.20 -15.70 -15.84
#